data_AF-A0A7W3ZQW0-F1
#
_entry.id   AF-A0A7W3ZQW0-F1
#
_cell.length_a   1.000
_cell.length_b   1.000
_cell.length_c   1.000
_cell.angle_alpha   90.00
_cell.angle_beta   90.00
_cell.angle_gamma   90.00
#
_symmetry.space_group_name_H-M   'P 1'
#
loop_
_entity.id
_entity.type
_entity.pdbx_description
1 polymer ?
#
loop_
_entity_poly.entity_id
_entity_poly.type
_entity_poly.pdbx_seq_one_letter_code
_entity_poly.pdbx_strand_id
1 'polypeptide(L)' 'ASTEGKLYGSVGAREIADAFTAAGLPVSKSEVILGEGAFRNIGEYDVLIHLHADVETTVKVVVVAEA' A
#
# COMPACT_ATOMS: atom_id res chain seq x y z
N ALA A 1 5.67 6.02 -18.62
CA ALA A 1 4.55 5.10 -18.92
C ALA A 1 5.02 3.99 -19.87
N SER A 2 5.19 2.73 -19.41
CA SER A 2 5.15 1.58 -20.32
C SER A 2 3.74 1.07 -20.41
N THR A 3 3.37 0.77 -21.63
CA THR A 3 2.05 0.41 -22.13
C THR A 3 1.64 -1.04 -21.85
N GLU A 4 2.22 -1.67 -20.83
CA GLU A 4 1.76 -2.95 -20.30
C GLU A 4 1.48 -2.69 -18.83
N GLY A 5 0.34 -3.13 -18.30
CA GLY A 5 -0.12 -2.92 -16.91
C GLY A 5 0.76 -3.52 -15.81
N LYS A 6 2.08 -3.56 -16.01
CA LYS A 6 3.14 -3.81 -15.04
C LYS A 6 3.66 -2.46 -14.56
N LEU A 7 3.55 -2.22 -13.27
CA LEU A 7 4.24 -1.08 -12.65
C LEU A 7 5.75 -1.26 -12.82
N TYR A 8 6.46 -0.19 -13.18
CA TYR A 8 7.92 -0.17 -13.23
C TYR A 8 8.58 -0.34 -11.85
N GLY A 9 7.78 -0.32 -10.78
CA GLY A 9 8.18 -0.62 -9.41
C GLY A 9 7.18 -1.56 -8.74
N SER A 10 7.60 -2.25 -7.69
CA SER A 10 6.70 -2.89 -6.76
C SER A 10 6.20 -1.85 -5.77
N VAL A 11 4.91 -1.80 -5.47
CA VAL A 11 4.33 -1.06 -4.35
C VAL A 11 4.26 -1.99 -3.14
N GLY A 12 5.23 -1.85 -2.25
CA GLY A 12 5.33 -2.61 -1.01
C GLY A 12 4.79 -1.84 0.21
N ALA A 13 4.94 -2.47 1.37
CA ALA A 13 4.49 -1.91 2.65
C ALA A 13 5.16 -0.57 2.97
N ARG A 14 6.37 -0.36 2.44
CA ARG A 14 7.13 0.88 2.61
C ARG A 14 6.50 2.04 1.85
N GLU A 15 6.21 1.88 0.56
CA GLU A 15 5.55 2.94 -0.23
C GLU A 15 4.16 3.26 0.31
N ILE A 16 3.42 2.25 0.78
CA ILE A 16 2.12 2.45 1.42
C ILE A 16 2.27 3.24 2.72
N ALA A 17 3.19 2.82 3.61
CA ALA A 17 3.49 3.52 4.85
C ALA A 17 3.92 4.99 4.62
N ASP A 18 4.73 5.23 3.58
CA ASP A 18 5.17 6.57 3.20
C ASP A 18 3.99 7.43 2.73
N ALA A 19 3.10 6.88 1.90
CA ALA A 19 1.87 7.56 1.46
C ALA A 19 0.93 7.89 2.63
N PHE A 20 0.75 6.97 3.59
CA PHE A 20 0.00 7.24 4.81
C PHE A 20 0.65 8.33 5.66
N THR A 21 1.98 8.29 5.81
CA THR A 21 2.75 9.30 6.54
C THR A 21 2.62 10.67 5.88
N ALA A 22 2.67 10.73 4.55
CA ALA A 22 2.44 11.94 3.77
C ALA A 22 1.01 12.47 3.91
N ALA A 23 0.02 11.59 4.11
CA ALA A 23 -1.36 11.96 4.44
C ALA A 23 -1.56 12.38 5.91
N GLY A 24 -0.50 12.35 6.73
CA GLY A 24 -0.52 12.75 8.14
C GLY A 24 -0.84 11.63 9.14
N LEU A 25 -0.87 10.38 8.68
CA LEU A 25 -1.03 9.19 9.50
C LEU A 25 0.33 8.48 9.64
N PRO A 26 1.02 8.56 10.79
CA PRO A 26 2.31 7.92 10.96
C PRO A 26 2.14 6.40 11.06
N VAL A 27 2.18 5.72 9.91
CA VAL A 27 2.09 4.26 9.79
C VAL A 27 3.47 3.72 9.48
N SER A 28 3.91 2.70 10.22
CA SER A 28 5.17 2.00 9.95
C SER A 28 4.97 0.84 8.99
N LYS A 29 5.99 0.49 8.22
CA LYS A 29 5.98 -0.70 7.34
C LYS A 29 5.66 -2.02 8.06
N SER A 30 5.91 -2.10 9.37
CA SER A 30 5.63 -3.28 10.20
C SER A 30 4.15 -3.40 10.57
N GLU A 31 3.42 -2.29 10.55
CA GLU A 31 1.99 -2.21 10.83
C GLU A 31 1.17 -2.51 9.56
N VAL A 32 1.79 -2.43 8.39
CA VAL A 32 1.17 -2.74 7.10
C VAL A 32 1.28 -4.24 6.82
N ILE A 33 0.16 -4.94 6.93
CA ILE A 33 0.04 -6.36 6.57
C ILE A 33 -0.38 -6.45 5.11
N LEU A 34 0.59 -6.79 4.26
CA LEU A 34 0.37 -7.14 2.86
C LEU A 34 0.08 -8.64 2.74
N GLY A 35 -1.19 -9.01 2.63
CA GLY A 35 -1.60 -10.42 2.51
C GLY A 35 -0.95 -11.13 1.32
N GLU A 36 -1.10 -10.58 0.11
CA GLU A 36 -0.54 -11.14 -1.13
C GLU A 36 0.87 -10.62 -1.47
N GLY A 37 1.50 -9.84 -0.58
CA GLY A 37 2.80 -9.24 -0.81
C GLY A 37 2.76 -7.93 -1.60
N ALA A 38 3.88 -7.54 -2.20
CA ALA A 38 4.02 -6.26 -2.88
C ALA A 38 3.25 -6.21 -4.21
N PHE A 39 2.50 -5.14 -4.44
CA PHE A 39 1.70 -4.97 -5.64
C PHE A 39 2.57 -4.61 -6.85
N ARG A 40 2.41 -5.35 -7.95
CA ARG A 40 3.17 -5.14 -9.21
C ARG A 40 2.29 -4.65 -10.35
N ASN A 41 1.00 -4.49 -10.09
CA ASN A 41 0.00 -4.08 -11.06
C ASN A 41 -0.80 -2.91 -10.48
N ILE A 42 -1.33 -2.08 -11.37
CA ILE A 42 -2.32 -1.07 -11.01
C ILE A 42 -3.65 -1.76 -10.68
N GLY A 43 -4.36 -1.25 -9.68
CA GLY A 43 -5.57 -1.89 -9.20
C GLY A 43 -5.96 -1.44 -7.80
N GLU A 44 -7.07 -1.98 -7.33
CA GLU A 44 -7.55 -1.79 -5.97
C GLU A 44 -7.15 -2.98 -5.13
N TYR A 45 -6.54 -2.72 -3.98
CA TYR A 45 -6.07 -3.74 -3.07
C TYR A 45 -6.51 -3.42 -1.65
N ASP A 46 -6.98 -4.44 -0.94
CA ASP A 46 -7.32 -4.33 0.47
C ASP A 46 -6.08 -4.63 1.32
N VAL A 47 -5.66 -3.64 2.10
CA VAL A 47 -4.48 -3.74 2.97
C VAL A 47 -4.93 -3.64 4.41
N LEU A 48 -4.49 -4.60 5.24
CA LEU A 48 -4.79 -4.58 6.66
C LEU A 48 -3.71 -3.79 7.38
N ILE A 49 -4.11 -2.76 8.11
CA ILE A 49 -3.25 -1.95 8.95
C ILE A 49 -3.51 -2.32 10.40
N HIS A 50 -2.47 -2.82 11.05
CA HIS A 50 -2.48 -3.19 12.45
C HIS A 50 -1.79 -2.10 13.26
N LEU A 51 -2.59 -1.15 13.80
CA LEU A 51 -2.09 0.00 14.56
C LEU A 51 -1.72 -0.37 16.00
N HIS A 52 -2.45 -1.33 16.58
CA HIS A 52 -2.20 -1.82 17.93
C HIS A 52 -2.83 -3.21 18.12
N ALA A 53 -2.43 -3.92 19.19
CA ALA A 53 -2.86 -5.29 19.49
C ALA A 53 -4.40 -5.54 19.47
N ASP A 54 -5.21 -4.50 19.66
CA ASP A 54 -6.68 -4.56 19.63
C ASP A 54 -7.29 -3.75 18.47
N VAL A 55 -6.47 -3.13 17.62
CA VAL A 55 -6.93 -2.22 16.57
C VAL A 55 -6.31 -2.60 15.24
N GLU A 56 -7.11 -3.31 14.46
CA GLU A 56 -6.88 -3.63 13.05
C GLU A 56 -7.92 -2.93 12.19
N THR A 57 -7.47 -2.32 11.09
CA THR A 57 -8.34 -1.65 10.13
C THR A 57 -7.96 -2.06 8.73
N THR A 58 -8.95 -2.39 7.91
CA THR A 58 -8.72 -2.68 6.49
C THR A 58 -8.89 -1.40 5.70
N VAL A 59 -7.85 -1.00 4.97
CA VAL A 59 -7.86 0.19 4.14
C VAL A 59 -7.72 -0.21 2.69
N LYS A 60 -8.56 0.39 1.83
CA LYS A 60 -8.50 0.18 0.40
C LYS A 60 -7.41 1.07 -0.20
N VAL A 61 -6.38 0.46 -0.75
CA VAL A 61 -5.28 1.13 -1.44
C VAL A 61 -5.53 1.04 -2.93
N VAL A 62 -5.64 2.21 -3.59
CA VAL A 62 -5.82 2.30 -5.04
C VAL A 62 -4.49 2.68 -5.66
N VAL A 63 -3.90 1.75 -6.41
CA VAL A 63 -2.64 1.98 -7.11
C VAL A 63 -2.96 2.50 -8.50
N VAL A 64 -2.71 3.80 -8.73
CA VAL A 64 -2.88 4.47 -10.02
C VAL A 64 -1.53 4.68 -10.69
N ALA A 65 -1.51 4.68 -12.03
CA ALA A 65 -0.32 5.08 -12.77
C ALA A 65 -0.13 6.60 -12.63
N GLU A 66 1.05 7.03 -12.22
CA GLU A 66 1.45 8.43 -12.28
C GLU A 66 1.57 8.84 -13.77
N ALA A 67 0.91 9.94 -14.13
CA ALA A 67 0.80 10.45 -15.51
C ALA A 67 2.02 11.28 -15.91
#